data_AF-A0A142GTK9-F1
#
_entry.id   AF-A0A142GTK9-F1
#
_cell.length_a   1.000
_cell.length_b   1.000
_cell.length_c   1.000
_cell.angle_alpha   90.00
_cell.angle_beta   90.00
_cell.angle_gamma   90.00
#
_symmetry.space_group_name_H-M   'P 1'
#
loop_
_entity.id
_entity.type
_entity.pdbx_description
1 polymer ?
#
loop_
_entity_poly.entity_id
_entity_poly.type
_entity_poly.pdbx_seq_one_letter_code
_entity_poly.pdbx_strand_id
1 'polypeptide(L)'
;MGDRPASIYREKPNQPYTRKSQKGKDNYISGAPAPRVTQYDMGARNTEFERSIVLQVEEGCAIRSEALESGRIAANSHLSKVLDPEEEYYMKILPYPHHVLRYHPLAGVAQADRYYEGMRKPFGRPIGRAALVDDDQTVMRVEVEDGDEQEARKALKRANHKMPVSCRVKIEE
;
A
#
# COMPACT_ATOMS: atom_id res chain seq x y z
N MET A 1 -11.53 -13.28 -9.63
CA MET A 1 -10.31 -14.07 -9.42
C MET A 1 -9.82 -13.70 -8.03
N GLY A 2 -9.69 -14.66 -7.11
CA GLY A 2 -9.24 -14.37 -5.75
C GLY A 2 -7.85 -13.76 -5.74
N ASP A 3 -7.56 -12.94 -4.73
CA ASP A 3 -6.27 -12.30 -4.60
C ASP A 3 -5.18 -13.35 -4.41
N ARG A 4 -4.12 -13.22 -5.20
CA ARG A 4 -2.92 -14.04 -5.04
C ARG A 4 -2.23 -13.69 -3.72
N PRO A 5 -1.51 -14.64 -3.09
CA PRO A 5 -0.80 -14.35 -1.84
C PRO A 5 0.22 -13.23 -2.05
N ALA A 6 0.33 -12.34 -1.06
CA ALA A 6 1.22 -11.17 -1.13
C ALA A 6 2.70 -11.54 -1.25
N SER A 7 3.09 -12.73 -0.77
CA SER A 7 4.47 -13.22 -0.80
C SER A 7 5.08 -13.20 -2.20
N ILE A 8 4.28 -13.42 -3.25
CA ILE A 8 4.73 -13.42 -4.65
C ILE A 8 5.15 -12.01 -5.11
N TYR A 9 4.58 -10.97 -4.51
CA TYR A 9 4.75 -9.58 -4.93
C TYR A 9 5.49 -8.73 -3.91
N ARG A 10 6.03 -9.33 -2.85
CA ARG A 10 6.69 -8.59 -1.75
C ARG A 10 8.04 -8.03 -2.19
N GLU A 11 8.76 -8.76 -3.03
CA GLU A 11 10.09 -8.36 -3.51
C GLU A 11 9.99 -7.25 -4.56
N LYS A 12 10.93 -6.30 -4.48
CA LYS A 12 11.01 -5.22 -5.46
C LYS A 12 11.46 -5.78 -6.82
N PRO A 13 10.80 -5.41 -7.92
CA PRO A 13 11.28 -5.79 -9.25
C PRO A 13 12.54 -4.99 -9.60
N ASN A 14 13.42 -5.58 -10.40
CA ASN A 14 14.60 -4.88 -10.92
C ASN A 14 14.23 -3.60 -11.72
N GLN A 15 13.11 -3.63 -12.44
CA GLN A 15 12.62 -2.48 -13.20
C GLN A 15 11.14 -2.18 -12.88
N PRO A 16 10.81 -0.94 -12.48
CA PRO A 16 9.43 -0.54 -12.27
C PRO A 16 8.58 -0.55 -13.56
N TYR A 17 7.47 -1.29 -13.52
CA TYR A 17 6.44 -1.30 -14.56
C TYR A 17 5.33 -0.27 -14.26
N THR A 18 5.53 0.99 -14.69
CA THR A 18 4.69 2.13 -14.27
C THR A 18 4.13 2.97 -15.42
N ARG A 19 4.57 2.74 -16.67
CA ARG A 19 4.31 3.60 -17.84
C ARG A 19 2.86 3.52 -18.35
N LYS A 20 1.93 4.04 -17.56
CA LYS A 20 0.54 4.31 -17.93
C LYS A 20 0.40 5.79 -18.25
N SER A 21 -0.15 6.11 -19.42
CA SER A 21 -0.41 7.48 -19.84
C SER A 21 -1.85 7.62 -20.35
N GLN A 22 -2.42 8.82 -20.21
CA GLN A 22 -3.67 9.17 -20.89
C GLN A 22 -3.47 9.29 -22.40
N LYS A 23 -2.26 9.67 -22.83
CA LYS A 23 -1.89 9.75 -24.25
C LYS A 23 -1.53 8.36 -24.74
N GLY A 24 -2.25 7.86 -25.75
CA GLY A 24 -2.07 6.50 -26.26
C GLY A 24 -0.63 6.19 -26.71
N LYS A 25 0.08 7.18 -27.29
CA LYS A 25 1.47 7.03 -27.75
C LYS A 25 2.45 6.67 -26.63
N ASP A 26 2.21 7.16 -25.42
CA ASP A 26 3.10 6.97 -24.26
C ASP A 26 2.55 5.92 -23.28
N ASN A 27 1.44 5.27 -23.63
CA ASN A 27 0.78 4.27 -22.80
C ASN A 27 1.17 2.85 -23.23
N TYR A 28 2.12 2.26 -22.51
CA TYR A 28 2.60 0.91 -22.78
C TYR A 28 1.86 -0.16 -21.97
N ILE A 29 1.03 0.25 -21.00
CA ILE A 29 0.32 -0.65 -20.09
C ILE A 29 -1.19 -0.50 -20.28
N SER A 30 -1.79 -1.43 -21.03
CA SER A 30 -3.24 -1.53 -21.18
C SER A 30 -3.88 -2.32 -20.04
N GLY A 31 -5.10 -1.92 -19.64
CA GLY A 31 -5.91 -2.68 -18.66
C GLY A 31 -5.37 -2.69 -17.22
N ALA A 32 -4.42 -1.82 -16.85
CA ALA A 32 -3.96 -1.72 -15.47
C ALA A 32 -5.08 -1.20 -14.55
N PRO A 33 -5.45 -1.96 -13.49
CA PRO A 33 -6.53 -1.58 -12.58
C PRO A 33 -6.18 -0.29 -11.82
N ALA A 34 -7.19 0.37 -11.29
CA ALA A 34 -6.99 1.50 -10.38
C ALA A 34 -6.45 1.00 -9.02
N PRO A 35 -5.70 1.82 -8.28
CA PRO A 35 -5.39 1.53 -6.87
C PRO A 35 -6.68 1.33 -6.06
N ARG A 36 -6.62 0.45 -5.07
CA ARG A 36 -7.68 0.28 -4.08
C ARG A 36 -7.68 1.38 -3.01
N VAL A 37 -6.51 1.93 -2.69
CA VAL A 37 -6.41 3.10 -1.80
C VAL A 37 -6.83 4.34 -2.59
N THR A 38 -7.88 5.01 -2.13
CA THR A 38 -8.46 6.19 -2.78
C THR A 38 -8.23 7.46 -1.96
N GLN A 39 -8.21 7.35 -0.63
CA GLN A 39 -8.01 8.47 0.30
C GLN A 39 -6.66 8.32 0.99
N TYR A 40 -5.83 9.35 0.88
CA TYR A 40 -4.48 9.37 1.46
C TYR A 40 -4.40 10.25 2.71
N ASP A 41 -5.24 11.29 2.77
CA ASP A 41 -5.30 12.25 3.86
C ASP A 41 -6.61 12.04 4.65
N MET A 42 -6.47 11.82 5.95
CA MET A 42 -7.56 11.65 6.90
C MET A 42 -7.39 12.61 8.07
N GLY A 43 -8.51 12.95 8.70
CA GLY A 43 -8.52 13.84 9.85
C GLY A 43 -8.42 15.32 9.47
N ALA A 44 -7.94 16.13 10.41
CA ALA A 44 -7.83 17.58 10.33
C ALA A 44 -6.66 18.02 9.42
N ARG A 45 -6.93 18.38 8.17
CA ARG A 45 -5.87 18.69 7.18
C ARG A 45 -5.19 20.05 7.35
N ASN A 46 -5.86 20.97 8.03
CA ASN A 46 -5.45 22.39 8.13
C ASN A 46 -5.05 22.78 9.56
N THR A 47 -4.89 21.78 10.45
CA THR A 47 -4.49 21.97 11.84
C THR A 47 -3.00 21.60 11.96
N GLU A 48 -2.25 22.40 12.70
CA GLU A 48 -0.87 22.09 13.06
C GLU A 48 -0.88 21.33 14.38
N PHE A 49 -0.13 20.23 14.45
CA PHE A 49 -0.05 19.38 15.62
C PHE A 49 1.38 19.36 16.17
N GLU A 50 1.52 19.21 17.47
CA GLU A 50 2.82 19.25 18.16
C GLU A 50 3.69 18.02 17.91
N ARG A 51 3.08 16.84 17.69
CA ARG A 51 3.80 15.57 17.53
C ARG A 51 3.49 14.90 16.22
N SER A 52 4.53 14.38 15.58
CA SER A 52 4.39 13.50 14.43
C SER A 52 4.94 12.11 14.73
N ILE A 53 4.12 11.09 14.52
CA ILE A 53 4.48 9.69 14.72
C ILE A 53 4.38 8.98 13.37
N VAL A 54 5.42 8.25 13.02
CA VAL A 54 5.60 7.64 11.71
C VAL A 54 5.73 6.13 11.79
N LEU A 55 5.20 5.45 10.78
CA LEU A 55 5.39 4.02 10.53
C LEU A 55 6.40 3.85 9.39
N GLN A 56 7.57 3.37 9.72
CA GLN A 56 8.72 3.21 8.84
C GLN A 56 8.96 1.73 8.53
N VAL A 57 9.17 1.37 7.27
CA VAL A 57 9.52 -0.01 6.91
C VAL A 57 10.96 -0.33 7.31
N GLU A 58 11.20 -1.52 7.89
CA GLU A 58 12.57 -1.95 8.20
C GLU A 58 13.32 -2.45 6.96
N GLU A 59 12.59 -3.03 6.00
CA GLU A 59 13.15 -3.60 4.78
C GLU A 59 12.38 -3.10 3.54
N GLY A 60 13.12 -2.78 2.50
CA GLY A 60 12.62 -2.31 1.22
C GLY A 60 11.80 -3.39 0.53
N CYS A 61 10.54 -3.08 0.22
CA CYS A 61 9.60 -4.05 -0.32
C CYS A 61 8.60 -3.39 -1.28
N ALA A 62 7.73 -4.21 -1.85
CA ALA A 62 6.57 -3.76 -2.60
C ALA A 62 5.29 -3.95 -1.77
N ILE A 63 4.67 -2.83 -1.38
CA ILE A 63 3.43 -2.81 -0.60
C ILE A 63 2.24 -2.72 -1.55
N ARG A 64 1.40 -3.75 -1.56
CA ARG A 64 0.19 -3.77 -2.39
C ARG A 64 -0.80 -2.68 -1.98
N SER A 65 -1.55 -2.17 -2.95
CA SER A 65 -2.58 -1.16 -2.71
C SER A 65 -3.64 -1.62 -1.69
N GLU A 66 -3.96 -2.92 -1.66
CA GLU A 66 -4.88 -3.52 -0.70
C GLU A 66 -4.33 -3.48 0.74
N ALA A 67 -3.02 -3.62 0.91
CA ALA A 67 -2.35 -3.54 2.20
C ALA A 67 -2.34 -2.11 2.74
N LEU A 68 -2.06 -1.12 1.87
CA LEU A 68 -2.14 0.30 2.23
C LEU A 68 -3.56 0.69 2.69
N GLU A 69 -4.60 0.28 1.95
CA GLU A 69 -5.98 0.57 2.32
C GLU A 69 -6.39 -0.15 3.62
N SER A 70 -5.97 -1.41 3.80
CA SER A 70 -6.25 -2.16 5.03
C SER A 70 -5.57 -1.53 6.24
N GLY A 71 -4.32 -1.09 6.10
CA GLY A 71 -3.58 -0.39 7.16
C GLY A 71 -4.22 0.96 7.49
N ARG A 72 -4.65 1.70 6.47
CA ARG A 72 -5.38 2.98 6.63
C ARG A 72 -6.66 2.79 7.42
N ILE A 73 -7.49 1.82 7.06
CA ILE A 73 -8.73 1.52 7.78
C ILE A 73 -8.42 1.10 9.23
N ALA A 74 -7.41 0.26 9.44
CA ALA A 74 -7.06 -0.23 10.77
C ALA A 74 -6.57 0.88 11.71
N ALA A 75 -5.74 1.81 11.22
CA ALA A 75 -5.30 2.97 11.97
C ALA A 75 -6.46 3.97 12.19
N ASN A 76 -7.14 4.39 11.12
CA ASN A 76 -8.22 5.37 11.19
C ASN A 76 -9.37 4.91 12.08
N SER A 77 -9.76 3.64 12.01
CA SER A 77 -10.84 3.10 12.85
C SER A 77 -10.49 3.09 14.34
N HIS A 78 -9.20 3.11 14.69
CA HIS A 78 -8.80 3.28 16.08
C HIS A 78 -8.83 4.76 16.49
N LEU A 79 -8.20 5.62 15.68
CA LEU A 79 -8.10 7.05 15.95
C LEU A 79 -9.48 7.67 16.06
N SER A 80 -10.35 7.45 15.07
CA SER A 80 -11.71 8.01 15.05
C SER A 80 -12.65 7.51 16.15
N LYS A 81 -12.23 6.54 16.96
CA LYS A 81 -13.02 6.05 18.12
C LYS A 81 -12.60 6.72 19.42
N VAL A 82 -11.37 7.20 19.47
CA VAL A 82 -10.76 7.75 20.69
C VAL A 82 -10.64 9.27 20.56
N LEU A 83 -10.34 9.74 19.35
CA LEU A 83 -10.10 11.14 19.02
C LEU A 83 -11.14 11.66 18.00
N ASP A 84 -11.43 12.95 18.07
CA ASP A 84 -12.24 13.67 17.10
C ASP A 84 -11.51 13.74 15.73
N PRO A 85 -12.08 13.15 14.67
CA PRO A 85 -11.51 13.22 13.33
C PRO A 85 -11.35 14.63 12.77
N GLU A 86 -12.15 15.61 13.18
CA GLU A 86 -12.12 16.94 12.55
C GLU A 86 -11.08 17.87 13.18
N GLU A 87 -10.65 17.60 14.42
CA GLU A 87 -9.82 18.52 15.20
C GLU A 87 -8.55 17.87 15.79
N GLU A 88 -8.60 16.60 16.23
CA GLU A 88 -7.60 16.06 17.16
C GLU A 88 -6.49 15.22 16.50
N TYR A 89 -6.60 14.87 15.22
CA TYR A 89 -5.50 14.20 14.51
C TYR A 89 -5.49 14.45 13.01
N TYR A 90 -4.31 14.30 12.41
CA TYR A 90 -4.13 14.17 10.98
C TYR A 90 -3.38 12.88 10.67
N MET A 91 -3.88 12.09 9.71
CA MET A 91 -3.23 10.87 9.26
C MET A 91 -3.01 10.91 7.75
N LYS A 92 -1.79 10.57 7.33
CA LYS A 92 -1.40 10.52 5.93
C LYS A 92 -0.75 9.19 5.55
N ILE A 93 -1.18 8.63 4.43
CA ILE A 93 -0.41 7.61 3.70
C ILE A 93 0.53 8.33 2.74
N LEU A 94 1.83 8.06 2.83
CA LEU A 94 2.83 8.75 2.04
C LEU A 94 3.08 8.11 0.65
N PRO A 95 3.23 6.78 0.52
CA PRO A 95 3.57 6.18 -0.75
C PRO A 95 2.35 5.92 -1.63
N TYR A 96 2.46 6.28 -2.91
CA TYR A 96 1.45 5.98 -3.92
C TYR A 96 1.81 4.70 -4.71
N PRO A 97 0.84 3.80 -4.98
CA PRO A 97 1.09 2.54 -5.67
C PRO A 97 1.18 2.75 -7.19
N HIS A 98 2.36 3.17 -7.65
CA HIS A 98 2.64 3.39 -9.07
C HIS A 98 2.89 2.10 -9.85
N HIS A 99 3.50 1.09 -9.21
CA HIS A 99 3.95 -0.12 -9.89
C HIS A 99 2.78 -1.05 -10.20
N VAL A 100 2.68 -1.52 -11.44
CA VAL A 100 1.62 -2.43 -11.89
C VAL A 100 2.09 -3.88 -11.72
N LEU A 101 1.35 -4.64 -10.92
CA LEU A 101 1.58 -6.07 -10.72
C LEU A 101 1.00 -6.87 -11.88
N ARG A 102 1.70 -7.93 -12.28
CA ARG A 102 1.30 -8.82 -13.37
C ARG A 102 1.13 -10.25 -12.88
N TYR A 103 0.28 -11.00 -13.58
CA TYR A 103 0.11 -12.42 -13.35
C TYR A 103 -0.13 -13.15 -14.67
N HIS A 104 0.63 -14.23 -14.90
CA HIS A 104 0.39 -15.15 -16.01
C HIS A 104 -0.65 -16.18 -15.58
N PRO A 105 -1.89 -16.13 -16.10
CA PRO A 105 -2.93 -17.06 -15.70
C PRO A 105 -2.61 -18.48 -16.19
N LEU A 106 -2.53 -19.41 -15.23
CA LEU A 106 -2.44 -20.84 -15.48
C LEU A 106 -3.85 -21.46 -15.45
N ALA A 107 -4.15 -22.34 -16.41
CA ALA A 107 -5.37 -23.13 -16.38
C ALA A 107 -5.20 -24.29 -15.39
N GLY A 108 -5.91 -24.24 -14.26
CA GLY A 108 -5.84 -25.23 -13.19
C GLY A 108 -6.94 -26.30 -13.24
N VAL A 109 -7.41 -26.64 -14.45
CA VAL A 109 -8.50 -27.61 -14.65
C VAL A 109 -7.91 -28.92 -15.19
N ALA A 110 -8.55 -30.06 -14.93
CA ALA A 110 -8.14 -31.34 -15.50
C ALA A 110 -8.02 -31.24 -17.03
N GLN A 111 -7.00 -31.90 -17.59
CA GLN A 111 -6.71 -31.88 -19.03
C GLN A 111 -6.36 -30.48 -19.59
N ALA A 112 -5.87 -29.55 -18.76
CA ALA A 112 -5.43 -28.22 -19.18
C ALA A 112 -4.32 -28.23 -20.24
N ASP A 113 -3.49 -29.27 -20.23
CA ASP A 113 -2.44 -29.53 -21.23
C ASP A 113 -2.97 -29.53 -22.68
N ARG A 114 -4.26 -29.84 -22.89
CA ARG A 114 -4.87 -29.89 -24.23
C ARG A 114 -5.16 -28.52 -24.84
N TYR A 115 -5.31 -27.48 -24.03
CA TYR A 115 -5.75 -26.15 -24.49
C TYR A 115 -4.91 -25.00 -23.92
N TYR A 116 -4.01 -25.28 -22.97
CA TYR A 116 -3.14 -24.29 -22.36
C TYR A 116 -1.72 -24.40 -22.94
N GLU A 117 -1.18 -23.28 -23.43
CA GLU A 117 0.17 -23.25 -24.02
C GLU A 117 1.32 -23.32 -22.99
N GLY A 118 1.01 -23.55 -21.71
CA GLY A 118 2.01 -23.63 -20.66
C GLY A 118 2.69 -22.28 -20.41
N MET A 119 4.02 -22.31 -20.39
CA MET A 119 4.88 -21.13 -20.21
C MET A 119 5.27 -20.46 -21.53
N ARG A 120 4.66 -20.84 -22.66
CA ARG A 120 4.85 -20.11 -23.92
C ARG A 120 4.23 -18.71 -23.78
N LYS A 121 4.99 -17.67 -24.16
CA LYS A 121 4.60 -16.24 -24.02
C LYS A 121 4.09 -15.89 -22.61
N PRO A 122 4.90 -16.09 -21.54
CA PRO A 122 4.44 -16.05 -20.16
C PRO A 122 4.26 -14.62 -19.61
N PHE A 123 4.11 -13.63 -20.48
CA PHE A 123 3.98 -12.23 -20.06
C PHE A 123 2.60 -12.03 -19.42
N GLY A 124 2.60 -11.82 -18.11
CA GLY A 124 1.37 -11.72 -17.35
C GLY A 124 0.52 -10.49 -17.67
N ARG A 125 -0.79 -10.64 -17.51
CA ARG A 125 -1.75 -9.52 -17.56
C ARG A 125 -1.65 -8.67 -16.28
N PRO A 126 -1.88 -7.35 -16.34
CA PRO A 126 -2.01 -6.52 -15.14
C PRO A 126 -3.13 -7.00 -14.23
N ILE A 127 -2.86 -7.07 -12.91
CA ILE A 127 -3.84 -7.54 -11.92
C ILE A 127 -3.99 -6.62 -10.71
N GLY A 128 -3.03 -5.75 -10.43
CA GLY A 128 -3.03 -4.93 -9.22
C GLY A 128 -1.96 -3.87 -9.26
N ARG A 129 -1.81 -3.15 -8.14
CA ARG A 129 -0.78 -2.13 -7.98
C ARG A 129 -0.06 -2.25 -6.64
N ALA A 130 1.20 -1.84 -6.63
CA ALA A 130 2.01 -1.77 -5.43
C ALA A 130 2.80 -0.45 -5.39
N ALA A 131 3.06 0.02 -4.18
CA ALA A 131 4.07 1.03 -3.90
C ALA A 131 5.40 0.32 -3.68
N LEU A 132 6.44 0.75 -4.38
CA LEU A 132 7.80 0.29 -4.13
C LEU A 132 8.38 1.22 -3.07
N VAL A 133 8.83 0.66 -1.96
CA VAL A 133 9.42 1.41 -0.85
C VAL A 133 10.84 0.95 -0.57
N ASP A 134 11.69 1.88 -0.18
CA ASP A 134 13.07 1.61 0.21
C ASP A 134 13.20 1.33 1.70
N ASP A 135 14.36 0.83 2.09
CA ASP A 135 14.69 0.59 3.49
C ASP A 135 14.54 1.90 4.29
N ASP A 136 14.00 1.82 5.50
CA ASP A 136 13.75 2.97 6.35
C ASP A 136 12.85 4.05 5.71
N GLN A 137 12.02 3.73 4.70
CA GLN A 137 11.06 4.68 4.16
C GLN A 137 9.79 4.76 5.02
N THR A 138 9.27 5.98 5.23
CA THR A 138 8.00 6.18 5.94
C THR A 138 6.80 5.84 5.05
N VAL A 139 5.88 5.02 5.57
CA VAL A 139 4.67 4.58 4.85
C VAL A 139 3.42 5.32 5.34
N MET A 140 3.28 5.52 6.64
CA MET A 140 2.16 6.24 7.24
C MET A 140 2.68 7.22 8.27
N ARG A 141 2.01 8.36 8.39
CA ARG A 141 2.26 9.40 9.38
C ARG A 141 0.97 9.74 10.09
N VAL A 142 1.04 9.93 11.39
CA VAL A 142 -0.06 10.38 12.25
C VAL A 142 0.47 11.53 13.08
N GLU A 143 -0.20 12.67 12.96
CA GLU A 143 0.08 13.90 13.69
C GLU A 143 -1.02 14.11 14.72
N VAL A 144 -0.63 14.41 15.96
CA VAL A 144 -1.50 14.56 17.14
C VAL A 144 -0.90 15.55 18.13
N GLU A 145 -1.70 16.00 19.09
CA GLU A 145 -1.22 16.78 20.24
C GLU A 145 -0.38 15.93 21.21
N ASP A 146 0.43 16.57 22.06
CA ASP A 146 1.39 15.89 22.97
C ASP A 146 0.73 14.87 23.92
N GLY A 147 -0.56 15.06 24.24
CA GLY A 147 -1.34 14.14 25.09
C GLY A 147 -1.70 12.80 24.45
N ASP A 148 -1.77 12.73 23.11
CA ASP A 148 -2.39 11.62 22.38
C ASP A 148 -1.39 10.70 21.65
N GLU A 149 -0.10 10.87 21.93
CA GLU A 149 0.99 10.11 21.32
C GLU A 149 0.78 8.58 21.46
N GLN A 150 0.26 8.14 22.61
CA GLN A 150 0.04 6.71 22.87
C GLN A 150 -1.03 6.13 21.95
N GLU A 151 -2.07 6.88 21.64
CA GLU A 151 -3.15 6.45 20.75
C GLU A 151 -2.67 6.42 19.29
N ALA A 152 -1.88 7.40 18.88
CA ALA A 152 -1.20 7.39 17.57
C ALA A 152 -0.29 6.16 17.40
N ARG A 153 0.53 5.82 18.43
CA ARG A 153 1.36 4.62 18.41
C ARG A 153 0.55 3.33 18.31
N LYS A 154 -0.55 3.22 19.06
CA LYS A 154 -1.45 2.06 18.99
C LYS A 154 -2.08 1.94 17.61
N ALA A 155 -2.48 3.05 16.98
CA ALA A 155 -3.05 3.07 15.63
C ALA A 155 -2.04 2.59 14.59
N LEU A 156 -0.82 3.09 14.63
CA LEU A 156 0.25 2.66 13.72
C LEU A 156 0.67 1.21 13.96
N LYS A 157 0.63 0.72 15.20
CA LYS A 157 0.86 -0.70 15.51
C LYS A 157 -0.21 -1.60 14.86
N ARG A 158 -1.47 -1.15 14.82
CA ARG A 158 -2.54 -1.87 14.10
C ARG A 158 -2.32 -1.86 12.60
N ALA A 159 -1.86 -0.75 12.03
CA ALA A 159 -1.47 -0.67 10.62
C ALA A 159 -0.27 -1.58 10.29
N ASN A 160 0.70 -1.70 11.19
CA ASN A 160 1.88 -2.57 11.03
C ASN A 160 1.47 -4.03 10.76
N HIS A 161 0.46 -4.55 11.46
CA HIS A 161 -0.07 -5.90 11.21
C HIS A 161 -0.68 -6.13 9.81
N LYS A 162 -0.88 -5.06 9.03
CA LYS A 162 -1.38 -5.12 7.64
C LYS A 162 -0.25 -5.00 6.61
N MET A 163 0.95 -4.64 7.03
CA MET A 163 2.10 -4.47 6.15
C MET A 163 2.74 -5.83 5.79
N PRO A 164 3.38 -5.93 4.61
CA PRO A 164 3.99 -7.18 4.16
C PRO A 164 5.35 -7.49 4.81
N VAL A 165 5.93 -6.50 5.49
CA VAL A 165 7.22 -6.55 6.19
C VAL A 165 7.06 -5.95 7.58
N SER A 166 8.04 -6.21 8.44
CA SER A 166 8.14 -5.55 9.74
C SER A 166 8.34 -4.04 9.57
N CYS A 167 7.56 -3.27 10.32
CA CYS A 167 7.71 -1.82 10.39
C CYS A 167 8.01 -1.37 11.83
N ARG A 168 8.71 -0.25 11.97
CA ARG A 168 8.97 0.45 13.23
C ARG A 168 8.06 1.66 13.36
N VAL A 169 7.58 1.90 14.58
CA VAL A 169 6.89 3.13 14.94
C VAL A 169 7.90 4.07 15.61
N LYS A 170 8.12 5.24 15.03
CA LYS A 170 9.03 6.27 15.55
C LYS A 170 8.28 7.59 15.74
N ILE A 171 8.75 8.42 16.67
CA ILE A 171 8.40 9.84 16.71
C ILE A 171 9.34 10.53 15.73
N GLU A 172 8.80 11.35 14.85
CA GLU A 172 9.56 12.26 13.98
C GLU A 172 9.79 13.55 14.80
N GLU A 173 11.07 13.96 14.92
CA GLU A 173 11.47 15.19 15.63
C GLU A 173 11.08 16.45 14.87
#